data_AF-R7BJL5-F1
#
_entry.id   AF-R7BJL5-F1
#
_cell.length_a   1.000
_cell.length_b   1.000
_cell.length_c   1.000
_cell.angle_alpha   90.00
_cell.angle_beta   90.00
_cell.angle_gamma   90.00
#
_symmetry.space_group_name_H-M   'P 1'
#
loop_
_entity.id
_entity.type
_entity.pdbx_description
1 polymer ?
#
loop_
_entity_poly.entity_id
_entity_poly.type
_entity_poly.pdbx_seq_one_letter_code
_entity_poly.pdbx_strand_id
1 'polypeptide(L)' 'MAGKETIEREFGAFKPISDASPKYVLSLDRFDYLRDGIAHINIVDFLLGKQDINLP' A
#
# COMPACT_ATOMS: atom_id res chain seq x y z
N MET A 1 6.50 6.74 15.99
CA MET A 1 6.86 7.18 14.63
C MET A 1 7.55 6.01 13.96
N ALA A 2 6.95 5.37 12.97
CA ALA A 2 7.68 4.42 12.12
C ALA A 2 8.84 5.19 11.48
N GLY A 3 10.07 4.69 11.65
CA GLY A 3 11.26 5.39 11.21
C GLY A 3 11.29 5.56 9.69
N LYS A 4 11.86 6.66 9.21
CA LYS A 4 12.09 6.91 7.77
C LYS A 4 12.71 5.70 7.04
N GLU A 5 13.53 4.94 7.74
CA GLU A 5 14.18 3.72 7.26
C GLU A 5 13.21 2.57 7.02
N THR A 6 12.18 2.42 7.86
CA THR A 6 11.10 1.44 7.66
C THR A 6 10.34 1.74 6.37
N ILE A 7 10.04 3.02 6.13
CA ILE A 7 9.34 3.48 4.93
C ILE A 7 10.19 3.21 3.67
N GLU A 8 11.48 3.54 3.66
CA GLU A 8 12.31 3.26 2.47
C GLU A 8 12.44 1.76 2.18
N ARG A 9 12.46 0.89 3.20
CA ARG A 9 12.49 -0.57 2.99
C ARG A 9 11.18 -1.11 2.42
N GLU A 10 10.04 -0.58 2.89
CA GLU A 10 8.71 -1.03 2.49
C GLU A 10 8.30 -0.51 1.11
N PHE A 11 8.70 0.72 0.75
CA PHE A 11 8.26 1.38 -0.46
C PHE A 11 9.34 1.52 -1.54
N GLY A 12 10.63 1.40 -1.19
CA GLY A 12 11.76 1.57 -2.11
C GLY A 12 11.87 0.50 -3.19
N ALA A 13 11.35 -0.71 -2.94
CA ALA A 13 11.33 -1.80 -3.93
C ALA A 13 10.47 -1.47 -5.17
N PHE A 14 9.52 -0.53 -5.04
CA PHE A 14 8.63 -0.13 -6.12
C PHE A 14 9.16 1.04 -6.97
N LYS A 15 10.22 1.75 -6.52
CA LYS A 15 10.85 2.86 -7.28
C LYS A 15 11.24 2.51 -8.72
N PRO A 16 11.75 1.31 -9.05
CA PRO A 16 12.13 0.96 -10.42
C PRO A 16 10.94 0.62 -11.32
N ILE A 17 9.76 0.35 -10.75
CA ILE A 17 8.58 -0.13 -11.47
C ILE A 17 7.73 1.09 -11.83
N SER A 18 8.05 1.73 -12.96
CA SER A 18 7.33 2.90 -13.47
C SER A 18 6.10 2.55 -14.32
N ASP A 19 5.59 1.32 -14.22
CA ASP A 19 4.42 0.96 -14.98
C ASP A 19 3.19 1.73 -14.46
N ALA A 20 2.22 1.96 -15.36
CA ALA A 20 0.94 2.56 -14.99
C ALA A 20 0.01 1.57 -14.27
N SER A 21 0.53 0.41 -13.86
CA SER A 21 -0.25 -0.59 -13.15
C SER A 21 -0.59 -0.10 -11.74
N PRO A 22 -1.82 -0.30 -11.27
CA PRO A 22 -2.19 0.00 -9.89
C PRO A 22 -1.28 -0.75 -8.91
N LYS A 23 -0.78 -0.03 -7.90
CA LYS A 23 0.11 -0.57 -6.87
C LYS A 23 -0.58 -0.52 -5.51
N TYR A 24 -0.48 -1.60 -4.74
CA TYR A 24 -1.14 -1.73 -3.45
C TYR A 24 -0.17 -2.17 -2.36
N VAL A 25 -0.35 -1.64 -1.14
CA VAL A 25 0.32 -2.12 0.07
C VAL A 25 -0.74 -2.62 1.04
N LEU A 26 -0.61 -3.89 1.44
CA LEU A 26 -1.45 -4.53 2.43
C LEU A 26 -0.77 -4.48 3.79
N SER A 27 -1.40 -3.86 4.78
CA SER A 27 -0.87 -3.83 6.15
C SER A 27 -1.97 -3.87 7.21
N LEU A 28 -1.56 -3.98 8.48
CA LEU A 28 -2.49 -3.89 9.62
C LEU A 28 -2.82 -2.44 10.00
N ASP A 29 -2.13 -1.46 9.42
CA ASP A 29 -2.32 -0.06 9.74
C ASP A 29 -3.67 0.44 9.22
N ARG A 30 -4.26 1.41 9.94
CA ARG A 30 -5.56 2.01 9.60
C ARG A 30 -5.44 3.37 8.89
N PHE A 31 -4.24 3.73 8.43
CA PHE A 31 -3.99 5.04 7.86
C PHE A 31 -3.96 5.00 6.34
N ASP A 32 -4.79 5.84 5.71
CA ASP A 32 -4.83 6.05 4.26
C ASP A 32 -3.70 7.01 3.85
N TYR A 33 -2.46 6.53 3.87
CA TYR A 33 -1.38 7.25 3.22
C TYR A 33 -1.35 6.87 1.74
N LEU A 34 -2.02 7.65 0.89
CA LEU A 34 -1.63 7.74 -0.51
C LEU A 34 -0.22 8.37 -0.54
N ARG A 35 0.81 7.53 -0.66
CA ARG A 35 2.15 7.97 -1.06
C ARG A 35 2.41 7.50 -2.47
N ASP A 36 2.83 8.42 -3.33
CA ASP A 36 3.37 8.13 -4.66
C ASP A 36 2.47 7.26 -5.57
N GLY A 37 1.14 7.38 -5.44
CA GLY A 37 0.18 6.62 -6.25
C GLY A 37 0.00 5.15 -5.84
N ILE A 38 0.50 4.76 -4.66
CA ILE A 38 0.32 3.43 -4.08
C ILE A 38 -0.88 3.49 -3.13
N ALA A 39 -1.88 2.63 -3.37
CA ALA A 39 -3.05 2.51 -2.52
C ALA A 39 -2.75 1.63 -1.30
N HIS A 40 -3.18 2.07 -0.12
CA HIS A 40 -3.03 1.31 1.11
C HIS A 40 -4.34 0.59 1.44
N ILE A 41 -4.26 -0.71 1.71
CA ILE A 41 -5.42 -1.56 2.01
C ILE A 41 -5.16 -2.24 3.35
N ASN A 42 -6.16 -2.21 4.24
CA ASN A 42 -6.06 -2.97 5.47
C ASN A 42 -6.18 -4.48 5.16
N ILE A 43 -5.18 -5.26 5.56
CA ILE A 43 -5.13 -6.69 5.24
C ILE A 43 -6.29 -7.47 5.86
N VAL A 44 -6.80 -7.07 7.02
CA VAL A 44 -7.94 -7.75 7.65
C VAL A 44 -9.20 -7.52 6.83
N ASP A 45 -9.41 -6.28 6.37
CA ASP A 45 -10.58 -5.95 5.55
C ASP A 45 -10.52 -6.62 4.19
N PHE A 46 -9.33 -6.72 3.57
CA PHE A 46 -9.12 -7.49 2.35
C PHE A 46 -9.46 -8.98 2.54
N LEU A 47 -8.91 -9.61 3.58
CA LEU A 47 -9.14 -11.05 3.85
C LEU A 47 -10.59 -11.36 4.23
N LEU A 48 -11.32 -10.41 4.80
CA LEU A 48 -12.75 -10.53 5.11
C LEU A 48 -13.66 -10.15 3.94
N GLY A 49 -13.11 -9.77 2.78
CA GLY A 49 -13.88 -9.37 1.61
C GLY A 49 -14.62 -8.03 1.77
N LYS A 50 -14.17 -7.18 2.70
CA LYS A 50 -14.73 -5.84 2.93
C LYS A 50 -14.12 -4.78 2.03
N GLN A 51 -12.92 -5.03 1.50
CA GLN A 51 -12.20 -4.15 0.59
C GLN A 51 -11.57 -4.99 -0.53
N ASP A 52 -11.62 -4.50 -1.76
CA ASP A 52 -11.09 -5.19 -2.95
C ASP A 52 -9.96 -4.36 -3.59
N ILE A 53 -9.08 -5.03 -4.32
CA ILE A 53 -8.05 -4.37 -5.15
C ILE A 53 -8.66 -3.79 -6.42
N ASN A 54 -9.78 -4.34 -6.89
CA ASN A 54 -10.56 -3.80 -8.00
C ASN A 54 -11.46 -2.66 -7.49
N LEU A 55 -10.86 -1.55 -7.08
CA LEU A 55 -11.62 -0.32 -6.82
C LEU A 55 -12.25 0.13 -8.15
N PRO A 56 -13.55 0.51 -8.16
CA PRO A 56 -14.26 0.95 -9.36
C PRO A 56 -13.67 2.24 -9.97
#